data_AF-A0A7S1R5Q3-F1
#
_entry.id   AF-A0A7S1R5Q3-F1
#
_cell.length_a   1.000
_cell.length_b   1.000
_cell.length_c   1.000
_cell.angle_alpha   90.00
_cell.angle_beta   90.00
_cell.angle_gamma   90.00
#
_symmetry.space_group_name_H-M   'P 1'
#
loop_
_entity.id
_entity.type
_entity.pdbx_description
1 polymer ?
#
loop_
_entity_poly.entity_id
_entity_poly.type
_entity_poly.pdbx_seq_one_letter_code
_entity_poly.pdbx_strand_id
1 'polypeptide(L)'
;VKLLNTYCMLNSEQFYAPIHDAAYNGKREAVVWLLENRADASLKNKDGYTPLHWLAKKGLEPESDLEVMAKALLKYKARLDVRTNKEKMIPLELAAADDSSFPRRLVHLLAPSFQAREERADELTD
;
A
#
# COMPACT_ATOMS: atom_id res chain seq x y z
N VAL A 1 15.75 -12.12 -1.26
CA VAL A 1 14.72 -11.29 -1.95
C VAL A 1 13.54 -12.11 -2.49
N LYS A 2 13.75 -13.17 -3.28
CA LYS A 2 12.66 -14.01 -3.85
C LYS A 2 11.65 -14.53 -2.80
N LEU A 3 12.13 -14.93 -1.61
CA LEU A 3 11.31 -15.44 -0.50
C LEU A 3 10.35 -14.41 0.13
N LEU A 4 10.61 -13.10 0.00
CA LEU A 4 9.72 -12.07 0.56
C LEU A 4 8.57 -11.73 -0.39
N ASN A 5 8.75 -12.02 -1.68
CA ASN A 5 7.74 -11.85 -2.72
C ASN A 5 7.04 -13.17 -3.07
N THR A 6 7.45 -14.30 -2.48
CA THR A 6 6.72 -15.56 -2.63
C THR A 6 5.40 -15.48 -1.90
N TYR A 7 4.34 -15.88 -2.60
CA TYR A 7 3.01 -16.05 -2.03
C TYR A 7 3.04 -17.17 -1.00
N CYS A 8 2.75 -16.84 0.26
CA CYS A 8 2.54 -17.84 1.30
C CYS A 8 1.09 -18.33 1.18
N MET A 9 0.90 -19.61 0.84
CA MET A 9 -0.42 -20.25 0.93
C MET A 9 -0.70 -20.56 2.40
N LEU A 10 -1.55 -19.76 3.04
CA LEU A 10 -2.16 -20.13 4.32
C LEU A 10 -3.60 -20.55 4.04
N ASN A 11 -3.91 -21.83 4.31
CA ASN A 11 -5.23 -22.45 4.19
C ASN A 11 -5.88 -22.36 2.80
N SER A 12 -5.46 -23.24 1.89
CA SER A 12 -6.08 -23.62 0.60
C SER A 12 -6.53 -22.55 -0.41
N GLU A 13 -6.55 -21.25 -0.10
CA GLU A 13 -7.16 -20.22 -0.97
C GLU A 13 -6.45 -18.86 -1.01
N GLN A 14 -5.45 -18.58 -0.18
CA GLN A 14 -5.00 -17.20 0.03
C GLN A 14 -3.52 -16.98 -0.34
N PHE A 15 -3.29 -16.40 -1.54
CA PHE A 15 -1.98 -15.99 -2.08
C PHE A 15 -1.57 -14.63 -1.51
N TYR A 16 -1.23 -14.57 -0.22
CA TYR A 16 -0.72 -13.35 0.40
C TYR A 16 0.79 -13.45 0.55
N ALA A 17 1.48 -12.40 0.14
CA ALA A 17 2.89 -12.22 0.51
C ALA A 17 2.98 -11.59 1.90
N PRO A 18 4.10 -11.78 2.64
CA PRO A 18 4.31 -11.19 3.96
C PRO A 18 3.96 -9.70 4.07
N ILE A 19 4.20 -8.92 3.00
CA ILE A 19 3.88 -7.49 2.97
C ILE A 19 2.38 -7.19 2.99
N HIS A 20 1.55 -8.06 2.42
CA HIS A 20 0.09 -7.91 2.49
C HIS A 20 -0.41 -8.21 3.90
N ASP A 21 0.14 -9.23 4.56
CA ASP A 21 -0.24 -9.57 5.92
C ASP A 21 0.23 -8.51 6.93
N ALA A 22 1.44 -7.97 6.75
CA ALA A 22 1.93 -6.85 7.53
C ALA A 22 1.06 -5.59 7.35
N ALA A 23 0.69 -5.26 6.10
CA ALA A 23 -0.21 -4.15 5.81
C ALA A 23 -1.63 -4.40 6.34
N TYR A 24 -2.15 -5.62 6.24
CA TYR A 24 -3.45 -6.00 6.79
C TYR A 24 -3.47 -5.91 8.30
N ASN A 25 -2.43 -6.35 9.01
CA ASN A 25 -2.39 -6.33 10.47
C ASN A 25 -1.89 -4.99 11.05
N GLY A 26 -1.65 -3.98 10.21
CA GLY A 26 -1.14 -2.67 10.62
C GLY A 26 0.23 -2.71 11.28
N LYS A 27 1.07 -3.69 10.91
CA LYS A 27 2.39 -3.88 11.51
C LYS A 27 3.39 -2.99 10.79
N ARG A 28 3.44 -1.71 11.15
CA ARG A 28 4.33 -0.70 10.57
C ARG A 28 5.78 -1.18 10.47
N GLU A 29 6.33 -1.69 11.57
CA GLU A 29 7.71 -2.17 11.64
C GLU A 29 7.95 -3.31 10.65
N ALA A 30 6.99 -4.23 10.52
CA ALA A 30 7.08 -5.34 9.59
C ALA A 30 7.00 -4.86 8.13
N VAL A 31 6.12 -3.91 7.81
CA VAL A 31 6.05 -3.30 6.47
C VAL A 31 7.37 -2.62 6.11
N VAL A 32 7.91 -1.78 6.99
CA VAL A 32 9.18 -1.09 6.77
C VAL A 32 10.32 -2.09 6.59
N TRP A 33 10.44 -3.07 7.49
CA TRP A 33 11.48 -4.08 7.40
C TRP A 33 11.41 -4.89 6.09
N LEU A 34 10.21 -5.27 5.65
CA LEU A 34 10.02 -5.98 4.39
C LEU A 34 10.45 -5.13 3.20
N LEU A 35 10.09 -3.84 3.18
CA LEU A 35 10.48 -2.91 2.13
C LEU A 35 11.99 -2.67 2.10
N GLU A 36 12.63 -2.48 3.26
CA GLU A 36 14.08 -2.37 3.41
C GLU A 36 14.80 -3.62 2.87
N ASN A 37 14.18 -4.79 3.03
CA ASN A 37 14.68 -6.06 2.50
C ASN A 37 14.27 -6.32 1.03
N ARG A 38 13.88 -5.27 0.29
CA ARG A 38 13.52 -5.29 -1.13
C ARG A 38 12.27 -6.14 -1.44
N ALA A 39 11.30 -6.18 -0.53
CA ALA A 39 9.96 -6.65 -0.87
C ALA A 39 9.35 -5.72 -1.93
N ASP A 40 8.55 -6.29 -2.83
CA ASP A 40 7.86 -5.54 -3.86
C ASP A 40 6.64 -4.82 -3.25
N ALA A 41 6.74 -3.49 -3.18
CA ALA A 41 5.69 -2.61 -2.65
C ALA A 41 4.42 -2.60 -3.52
N SER A 42 4.51 -3.05 -4.77
CA SER A 42 3.43 -3.14 -5.75
C SER A 42 2.93 -4.57 -5.96
N LEU A 43 3.40 -5.52 -5.15
CA LEU A 43 3.04 -6.92 -5.30
C LEU A 43 1.53 -7.09 -5.22
N LYS A 44 0.97 -7.83 -6.19
CA LYS A 44 -0.47 -8.11 -6.24
C LYS A 44 -0.75 -9.49 -5.67
N ASN A 45 -1.78 -9.61 -4.81
CA ASN A 45 -2.36 -10.91 -4.44
C ASN A 45 -3.26 -11.47 -5.57
N LYS A 46 -3.84 -12.67 -5.37
CA LYS A 46 -4.75 -13.34 -6.34
C LYS A 46 -5.97 -12.48 -6.73
N ASP A 47 -6.44 -11.66 -5.79
CA ASP A 47 -7.56 -10.72 -6.01
C ASP A 47 -7.10 -9.39 -6.63
N GLY A 48 -5.81 -9.24 -6.92
CA GLY A 48 -5.22 -8.04 -7.52
C GLY A 48 -5.00 -6.88 -6.55
N TYR A 49 -5.16 -7.10 -5.24
CA TYR A 49 -4.88 -6.10 -4.22
C TYR A 49 -3.37 -5.97 -4.02
N THR A 50 -2.90 -4.74 -3.90
CA THR A 50 -1.54 -4.39 -3.46
C THR A 50 -1.56 -4.02 -1.98
N PRO A 51 -0.41 -3.89 -1.30
CA PRO A 51 -0.35 -3.36 0.06
C PRO A 51 -1.07 -2.02 0.22
N LEU A 52 -0.97 -1.11 -0.77
CA LEU A 52 -1.69 0.17 -0.77
C LEU A 52 -3.22 0.01 -0.84
N HIS A 53 -3.74 -0.96 -1.60
CA HIS A 53 -5.18 -1.24 -1.58
C HIS A 53 -5.64 -1.72 -0.21
N TRP A 54 -4.82 -2.50 0.49
CA TRP A 54 -5.15 -2.96 1.84
C TRP A 54 -5.16 -1.83 2.85
N LEU A 55 -4.21 -0.90 2.77
CA LEU A 55 -4.24 0.32 3.59
C LEU A 55 -5.49 1.16 3.29
N ALA A 56 -5.84 1.33 2.01
CA ALA A 56 -7.03 2.06 1.58
C ALA A 56 -8.35 1.37 2.00
N LYS A 57 -8.38 0.05 2.08
CA LYS A 57 -9.57 -0.72 2.48
C LYS A 57 -9.73 -0.79 3.99
N LYS A 58 -8.64 -1.12 4.66
CA LYS A 58 -8.60 -1.41 6.08
C LYS A 58 -8.11 -0.16 6.78
N GLY A 59 -9.05 0.71 7.17
CA GLY A 59 -8.77 1.79 8.10
C GLY A 59 -8.31 1.21 9.42
N LEU A 60 -7.00 1.13 9.60
CA LEU A 60 -6.38 0.66 10.83
C LEU A 60 -6.44 1.78 11.87
N GLU A 61 -6.98 1.46 13.04
CA GLU A 61 -6.79 2.21 14.28
C GLU A 61 -5.36 1.95 14.82
N PRO A 62 -4.60 2.93 15.36
CA PRO A 62 -4.77 4.38 15.32
C PRO A 62 -4.00 5.03 14.16
N GLU A 63 -4.43 6.24 13.79
CA GLU A 63 -3.99 7.00 12.60
C GLU A 63 -2.47 7.20 12.42
N SER A 64 -1.65 6.97 13.46
CA SER A 64 -0.20 7.23 13.46
C SER A 64 0.60 6.25 12.61
N ASP A 65 0.17 4.99 12.51
CA ASP A 65 0.95 3.96 11.81
C ASP A 65 0.61 3.87 10.33
N LEU A 66 -0.63 4.25 9.95
CA LEU A 66 -1.12 4.24 8.58
C LEU A 66 -0.36 5.22 7.69
N GLU A 67 -0.17 6.45 8.16
CA GLU A 67 0.57 7.48 7.42
C GLU A 67 2.00 7.04 7.14
N VAL A 68 2.67 6.45 8.14
CA VAL A 68 4.06 5.98 7.98
C VAL A 68 4.13 4.80 7.01
N MET A 69 3.20 3.85 7.09
CA MET A 69 3.15 2.73 6.14
C MET A 69 2.88 3.21 4.71
N ALA A 70 1.94 4.15 4.52
CA ALA A 70 1.66 4.74 3.22
C ALA A 70 2.91 5.44 2.67
N LYS A 71 3.52 6.33 3.45
CA LYS A 71 4.77 7.03 3.07
C LYS A 71 5.90 6.05 2.76
N ALA A 72 6.05 4.97 3.53
CA ALA A 72 7.04 3.94 3.26
C ALA A 72 6.77 3.26 1.91
N LEU A 73 5.55 2.79 1.64
CA LEU A 73 5.21 2.17 0.36
C LEU A 73 5.49 3.13 -0.81
N LEU A 74 5.12 4.41 -0.70
CA LEU A 74 5.39 5.42 -1.72
C LEU A 74 6.90 5.65 -1.91
N LYS A 75 7.67 5.76 -0.82
CA LYS A 75 9.15 5.86 -0.85
C LYS A 75 9.79 4.69 -1.60
N TYR A 76 9.21 3.49 -1.48
CA TYR A 76 9.65 2.29 -2.19
C TYR A 76 8.95 2.09 -3.55
N LYS A 77 8.47 3.18 -4.18
CA LYS A 77 7.89 3.21 -5.53
C LYS A 77 6.68 2.29 -5.70
N ALA A 78 5.84 2.19 -4.67
CA ALA A 78 4.56 1.50 -4.78
C ALA A 78 3.68 2.15 -5.84
N ARG A 79 3.11 1.33 -6.73
CA ARG A 79 2.23 1.78 -7.80
C ARG A 79 0.84 2.12 -7.27
N LEU A 80 0.38 3.33 -7.62
CA LEU A 80 -0.95 3.87 -7.30
C LEU A 80 -1.98 3.66 -8.41
N ASP A 81 -1.56 3.19 -9.58
CA ASP A 81 -2.39 2.98 -10.76
C ASP A 81 -2.87 1.52 -10.93
N VAL A 82 -2.49 0.65 -10.00
CA VAL A 82 -2.84 -0.77 -10.05
C VAL A 82 -4.33 -0.91 -9.76
N ARG A 83 -5.04 -1.69 -10.59
CA ARG A 83 -6.44 -2.04 -10.37
C ARG A 83 -6.59 -3.40 -9.72
N THR A 84 -7.53 -3.50 -8.76
CA THR A 84 -7.98 -4.79 -8.20
C THR A 84 -8.67 -5.63 -9.28
N ASN A 85 -8.71 -6.96 -9.10
CA ASN A 85 -9.31 -7.84 -10.09
C ASN A 85 -10.84 -7.83 -10.02
N LYS A 86 -11.39 -7.79 -8.80
CA LYS A 86 -12.84 -7.84 -8.53
C LYS A 86 -13.53 -6.50 -8.82
N GLU A 87 -13.09 -5.44 -8.16
CA GLU A 87 -13.77 -4.13 -8.20
C GLU A 87 -13.21 -3.20 -9.30
N LYS A 88 -12.09 -3.57 -9.94
CA LYS A 88 -11.35 -2.73 -10.91
C LYS A 88 -10.94 -1.36 -10.38
N MET A 89 -10.97 -1.18 -9.05
CA MET A 89 -10.62 0.06 -8.39
C MET A 89 -9.11 0.17 -8.16
N ILE A 90 -8.58 1.40 -8.21
CA ILE A 90 -7.23 1.75 -7.75
C ILE A 90 -7.23 2.04 -6.22
N PRO A 91 -6.07 2.13 -5.55
CA PRO A 91 -6.01 2.42 -4.12
C PRO A 91 -6.74 3.71 -3.72
N LEU A 92 -6.65 4.77 -4.54
CA LEU A 92 -7.34 6.03 -4.26
C LEU A 92 -8.87 5.90 -4.34
N GLU A 93 -9.39 5.23 -5.37
CA GLU A 93 -10.83 4.99 -5.53
C GLU A 93 -11.37 4.16 -4.36
N LEU A 94 -10.59 3.17 -3.92
CA LEU A 94 -10.95 2.34 -2.79
C LEU A 94 -10.91 3.12 -1.45
N ALA A 95 -9.96 4.04 -1.27
CA ALA A 95 -9.93 4.94 -0.11
C ALA A 95 -11.06 5.98 -0.11
N ALA A 96 -11.62 6.28 -1.29
CA ALA A 96 -12.73 7.21 -1.47
C ALA A 96 -14.11 6.55 -1.45
N ALA A 97 -14.17 5.21 -1.38
CA ALA A 97 -15.42 4.46 -1.33
C ALA A 97 -16.16 4.69 0.00
N ASP A 98 -17.49 4.60 -0.03
CA ASP A 98 -18.36 4.87 1.13
C ASP A 98 -18.15 3.89 2.29
N ASP A 99 -17.66 2.68 1.99
CA ASP A 99 -17.33 1.63 2.96
C ASP A 99 -15.89 1.70 3.47
N SER A 100 -15.08 2.64 2.95
CA SER A 100 -13.69 2.79 3.37
C SER A 100 -13.57 3.49 4.71
N SER A 101 -12.76 2.89 5.59
CA SER A 101 -12.35 3.52 6.85
C SER A 101 -11.03 4.30 6.71
N PHE A 102 -10.58 4.59 5.48
CA PHE A 102 -9.36 5.35 5.26
C PHE A 102 -9.53 6.82 5.70
N PRO A 103 -8.61 7.39 6.50
CA PRO A 103 -8.76 8.76 6.97
C PRO A 103 -8.76 9.75 5.81
N ARG A 104 -9.83 10.55 5.69
CA ARG A 104 -9.97 11.58 4.64
C ARG A 104 -8.77 12.53 4.57
N ARG A 105 -8.17 12.84 5.72
CA ARG A 105 -6.98 13.69 5.80
C ARG A 105 -5.75 13.10 5.11
N LEU A 106 -5.67 11.78 4.96
CA LEU A 106 -4.53 11.07 4.34
C LEU A 106 -4.78 10.70 2.87
N VAL A 107 -6.00 10.90 2.34
CA VAL A 107 -6.37 10.56 0.95
C VAL A 107 -5.45 11.23 -0.06
N HIS A 108 -4.95 12.43 0.24
CA HIS A 108 -4.01 13.16 -0.61
C HIS A 108 -2.71 12.37 -0.89
N LEU A 109 -2.28 11.49 0.03
CA LEU A 109 -1.09 10.66 -0.18
C LEU A 109 -1.26 9.65 -1.32
N LEU A 110 -2.50 9.23 -1.58
CA LEU A 110 -2.83 8.27 -2.64
C LEU A 110 -3.13 8.97 -3.98
N ALA A 111 -3.10 10.31 -4.03
CA ALA A 111 -3.38 11.07 -5.23
C ALA A 111 -2.12 11.18 -6.12
N PRO A 112 -2.14 10.67 -7.37
CA PRO A 112 -0.99 10.76 -8.29
C PRO A 112 -0.54 12.21 -8.57
N SER A 113 -1.48 13.15 -8.60
CA SER A 113 -1.19 14.58 -8.81
C SER A 113 -0.47 15.24 -7.65
N PHE A 114 -0.56 14.67 -6.44
CA PHE A 114 0.16 15.17 -5.26
C PHE A 114 1.64 14.79 -5.32
N GLN A 115 1.95 13.55 -5.71
CA GLN A 115 3.35 13.09 -5.86
C GLN A 115 4.13 13.88 -6.91
N ALA A 116 3.51 14.19 -8.05
CA ALA A 116 4.16 14.98 -9.11
C ALA A 116 4.55 16.41 -8.67
N ARG A 117 4.00 16.92 -7.57
CA ARG A 117 4.37 18.21 -6.98
C ARG A 117 5.52 18.10 -5.98
N GLU A 118 5.61 16.98 -5.26
CA GLU A 118 6.71 16.71 -4.33
C GLU A 118 8.01 16.47 -5.10
N GLU A 119 7.96 15.69 -6.20
CA GLU A 119 9.13 15.46 -7.07
C GLU A 119 9.70 16.77 -7.67
N ARG A 120 8.84 17.76 -7.97
CA ARG A 120 9.30 19.08 -8.46
C ARG A 120 9.88 19.97 -7.37
N ALA A 121 9.54 19.73 -6.10
CA ALA A 121 10.09 20.51 -5.00
C ALA A 121 11.54 20.12 -4.70
N ASP A 122 11.90 18.86 -4.96
CA ASP A 122 13.27 18.35 -4.79
C ASP A 122 14.20 18.68 -5.98
N GLU A 123 13.67 19.03 -7.15
CA GLU A 123 14.44 19.46 -8.34
C GLU A 123 14.81 20.97 -8.33
N LEU A 124 14.41 21.73 -7.31
CA LEU A 124 14.65 23.17 -7.19
C LEU A 124 15.77 23.55 -6.20
N THR A 125 16.52 22.56 -5.72
CA THR A 125 17.73 22.76 -4.89
C THR A 125 18.95 22.14 -5.57
N ASP A 126 19.43 22.77 -6.64
CA ASP A 126 20.82 22.68 -7.14
C ASP A 126 21.20 24.00 -7.84
#